data_AF-A9IYG8-F1
#
_entry.id   AF-A9IYG8-F1
#
_cell.length_a   1.000
_cell.length_b   1.000
_cell.length_c   1.000
_cell.angle_alpha   90.00
_cell.angle_beta   90.00
_cell.angle_gamma   90.00
#
_symmetry.space_group_name_H-M   'P 1'
#
loop_
_entity.id
_entity.type
_entity.pdbx_description
1 polymer ?
#
loop_
_entity_poly.entity_id
_entity_poly.type
_entity_poly.pdbx_seq_one_letter_code
_entity_poly.pdbx_strand_id
1 'polypeptide(L)'
;MNKVLITTLLLGTGLIAAGCEKTYSVAEFKKDKKLMEEWNAKCGFAGTAKNCENLRLAQLELQKEYEAKAEERQRKAAEDLDKRLKARRDKEHAEYVKWKAEFEAKQRAKAEKEAKEKAEQKQGSD
;
A
#
# COMPACT_ATOMS: atom_id res chain seq x y z
N MET A 1 -63.08 -38.71 1.15
CA MET A 1 -61.92 -38.28 1.96
C MET A 1 -60.57 -38.35 1.20
N ASN A 2 -60.52 -38.13 -0.13
CA ASN A 2 -59.25 -38.12 -0.89
C ASN A 2 -58.79 -36.71 -1.33
N LYS A 3 -59.67 -35.71 -1.31
CA LYS A 3 -59.34 -34.35 -1.79
C LYS A 3 -58.42 -33.58 -0.84
N VAL A 4 -58.53 -33.82 0.46
CA VAL A 4 -57.72 -33.15 1.50
C VAL A 4 -56.28 -33.67 1.53
N LEU A 5 -56.07 -34.96 1.19
CA LEU A 5 -54.74 -35.57 1.12
C LEU A 5 -53.95 -35.06 -0.09
N ILE A 6 -54.60 -34.84 -1.23
CA ILE A 6 -53.94 -34.34 -2.44
C ILE A 6 -53.51 -32.87 -2.27
N THR A 7 -54.33 -32.04 -1.62
CA THR A 7 -53.97 -30.63 -1.36
C THR A 7 -52.86 -30.49 -0.32
N THR A 8 -52.83 -31.33 0.72
CA THR A 8 -51.72 -31.35 1.68
C THR A 8 -50.41 -31.86 1.08
N LEU A 9 -50.47 -32.83 0.15
CA LEU A 9 -49.28 -33.35 -0.55
C LEU A 9 -48.67 -32.32 -1.53
N LEU A 10 -49.51 -31.56 -2.23
CA LEU A 10 -49.09 -30.48 -3.13
C LEU A 10 -48.52 -29.26 -2.37
N LEU A 11 -49.12 -28.91 -1.23
CA LEU A 11 -48.59 -27.85 -0.36
C LEU A 11 -47.27 -28.28 0.32
N GLY A 12 -47.12 -29.57 0.65
CA GLY A 12 -45.91 -30.12 1.25
C GLY A 12 -44.69 -30.07 0.31
N THR A 13 -44.87 -30.30 -0.98
CA THR A 13 -43.78 -30.17 -1.97
C THR A 13 -43.45 -28.71 -2.29
N GLY A 14 -44.43 -27.80 -2.25
CA GLY A 14 -44.20 -26.35 -2.39
C GLY A 14 -43.50 -25.71 -1.19
N LEU A 15 -43.77 -26.19 0.04
CA LEU A 15 -43.15 -25.68 1.27
C LEU A 15 -41.68 -26.08 1.42
N ILE A 16 -41.25 -27.22 0.85
CA ILE A 16 -39.84 -27.64 0.89
C ILE A 16 -38.95 -26.71 0.04
N ALA A 17 -39.49 -26.09 -1.02
CA ALA A 17 -38.75 -25.13 -1.85
C ALA A 17 -38.46 -23.80 -1.11
N ALA A 18 -39.28 -23.43 -0.11
CA ALA A 18 -39.09 -22.20 0.68
C ALA A 18 -37.98 -22.31 1.73
N GLY A 19 -37.37 -23.49 1.92
CA GLY A 19 -36.28 -23.75 2.87
C GLY A 19 -34.89 -23.89 2.26
N CYS A 20 -34.75 -23.94 0.94
CA CYS A 20 -33.44 -24.01 0.29
C CYS A 20 -32.88 -22.60 0.09
N GLU A 21 -32.21 -22.05 1.11
CA GLU A 21 -31.38 -20.86 0.92
C GLU A 21 -30.37 -21.13 -0.19
N LYS A 22 -30.34 -20.26 -1.22
CA LYS A 22 -29.38 -20.36 -2.32
C LYS A 22 -27.97 -20.46 -1.75
N THR A 23 -27.20 -21.46 -2.18
CA THR A 23 -25.77 -21.50 -1.88
C THR A 23 -25.03 -20.55 -2.83
N TYR A 24 -24.49 -19.47 -2.30
CA TYR A 24 -23.70 -18.49 -3.03
C TYR A 24 -22.24 -18.94 -3.08
N SER A 25 -21.62 -18.78 -4.23
CA SER A 25 -20.20 -19.04 -4.43
C SER A 25 -19.32 -17.94 -3.82
N VAL A 26 -18.05 -18.27 -3.59
CA VAL A 26 -17.01 -17.29 -3.18
C VAL A 26 -16.94 -16.12 -4.16
N ALA A 27 -17.00 -16.40 -5.46
CA ALA A 27 -16.93 -15.37 -6.51
C ALA A 27 -18.13 -14.40 -6.50
N GLU A 28 -19.34 -14.89 -6.18
CA GLU A 28 -20.52 -14.04 -6.01
C GLU A 28 -20.35 -13.12 -4.80
N PHE A 29 -19.90 -13.66 -3.67
CA PHE A 29 -19.62 -12.84 -2.47
C PHE A 29 -18.57 -11.76 -2.73
N LYS A 30 -17.49 -12.05 -3.46
CA LYS A 30 -16.43 -11.06 -3.75
C LYS A 30 -16.90 -9.91 -4.63
N LYS A 31 -17.92 -10.14 -5.48
CA LYS A 31 -18.43 -9.13 -6.43
C LYS A 31 -19.54 -8.27 -5.84
N ASP A 32 -20.34 -8.82 -4.94
CA ASP A 32 -21.51 -8.15 -4.38
C ASP A 32 -21.31 -7.80 -2.90
N LYS A 33 -21.03 -6.53 -2.65
CA LYS A 33 -20.84 -5.98 -1.29
C LYS A 33 -22.10 -6.09 -0.45
N LYS A 34 -23.28 -5.91 -1.04
CA LYS A 34 -24.55 -5.95 -0.30
C LYS A 34 -24.85 -7.38 0.15
N LEU A 35 -24.66 -8.35 -0.75
CA LEU A 35 -24.76 -9.77 -0.41
C LEU A 35 -23.79 -10.15 0.72
N MET A 36 -22.55 -9.66 0.66
CA MET A 36 -21.55 -9.90 1.70
C MET A 36 -21.97 -9.31 3.06
N GLU A 37 -22.53 -8.10 3.09
CA GLU A 37 -23.01 -7.45 4.32
C GLU A 37 -24.21 -8.18 4.92
N GLU A 38 -25.19 -8.53 4.09
CA GLU A 38 -26.39 -9.29 4.51
C GLU A 38 -26.00 -10.63 5.11
N TRP A 39 -25.10 -11.37 4.46
CA TRP A 39 -24.65 -12.67 4.97
C TRP A 39 -23.70 -12.54 6.16
N ASN A 40 -22.93 -11.47 6.29
CA ASN A 40 -22.18 -11.20 7.52
C ASN A 40 -23.11 -11.05 8.72
N ALA A 41 -24.21 -10.30 8.56
CA ALA A 41 -25.20 -10.15 9.62
C ALA A 41 -25.88 -11.49 9.97
N LYS A 42 -26.20 -12.31 8.95
CA LYS A 42 -26.80 -13.64 9.15
C LYS A 42 -25.85 -14.64 9.81
N CYS A 43 -24.59 -14.68 9.39
CA CYS A 43 -23.61 -15.63 9.87
C CYS A 43 -23.09 -15.27 11.27
N GLY A 44 -23.03 -13.99 11.61
CA GLY A 44 -22.41 -13.52 12.83
C GLY A 44 -21.00 -14.09 12.99
N PHE A 45 -20.59 -14.37 14.23
CA PHE A 45 -19.28 -14.96 14.50
C PHE A 45 -19.26 -16.49 14.27
N ALA A 46 -20.34 -17.19 14.63
CA ALA A 46 -20.36 -18.65 14.76
C ALA A 46 -21.21 -19.40 13.72
N GLY A 47 -21.79 -18.72 12.73
CA GLY A 47 -22.61 -19.37 11.70
C GLY A 47 -21.80 -20.39 10.89
N THR A 48 -22.29 -21.62 10.79
CA THR A 48 -21.62 -22.76 10.14
C THR A 48 -22.27 -23.20 8.83
N ALA A 49 -23.32 -22.50 8.37
CA ALA A 49 -23.94 -22.80 7.08
C ALA A 49 -22.93 -22.66 5.93
N LYS A 50 -23.12 -23.39 4.83
CA LYS A 50 -22.19 -23.39 3.69
C LYS A 50 -21.90 -21.98 3.15
N ASN A 51 -22.91 -21.12 3.16
CA ASN A 51 -22.75 -19.71 2.78
C ASN A 51 -21.85 -18.93 3.73
N CYS A 52 -21.84 -19.25 5.02
CA CYS A 52 -20.94 -18.63 5.99
C CYS A 52 -19.50 -19.09 5.80
N GLU A 53 -19.27 -20.33 5.36
CA GLU A 53 -17.93 -20.78 4.95
C GLU A 53 -17.46 -20.04 3.70
N ASN A 54 -18.31 -20.00 2.66
CA ASN A 54 -17.99 -19.33 1.39
C ASN A 54 -17.77 -17.82 1.58
N LEU A 55 -18.56 -17.17 2.45
CA LEU A 55 -18.39 -15.78 2.86
C LEU A 55 -17.02 -15.53 3.50
N ARG A 56 -16.64 -16.34 4.51
CA ARG A 56 -15.35 -16.19 5.20
C ARG A 56 -14.18 -16.41 4.25
N LEU A 57 -14.30 -17.39 3.35
CA LEU A 57 -13.29 -17.62 2.32
C LEU A 57 -13.18 -16.43 1.35
N ALA A 58 -14.31 -15.86 0.93
CA ALA A 58 -14.33 -14.65 0.10
C ALA A 58 -13.68 -13.44 0.80
N GLN A 59 -13.96 -13.25 2.08
CA GLN A 59 -13.34 -12.19 2.89
C GLN A 59 -11.82 -12.38 3.01
N LEU A 60 -11.36 -13.61 3.28
CA LEU A 60 -9.94 -13.93 3.38
C LEU A 60 -9.21 -13.70 2.05
N GLU A 61 -9.80 -14.09 0.92
CA GLU A 61 -9.22 -13.82 -0.40
C GLU A 61 -9.15 -12.32 -0.70
N LEU A 62 -10.21 -11.56 -0.42
CA LEU A 62 -10.21 -10.10 -0.60
C LEU A 62 -9.17 -9.42 0.30
N GLN A 63 -9.03 -9.88 1.54
CA GLN A 63 -8.02 -9.36 2.47
C GLN A 63 -6.62 -9.56 1.90
N LYS A 64 -6.29 -10.77 1.43
CA LYS A 64 -5.00 -11.06 0.79
C LYS A 64 -4.75 -10.19 -0.44
N GLU A 65 -5.78 -9.96 -1.27
CA GLU A 65 -5.67 -9.06 -2.43
C GLU A 65 -5.38 -7.61 -2.01
N TYR A 66 -6.02 -7.13 -0.94
CA TYR A 66 -5.77 -5.79 -0.41
C TYR A 66 -4.39 -5.65 0.21
N GLU A 67 -3.94 -6.66 0.96
CA GLU A 67 -2.59 -6.74 1.54
C GLU A 67 -1.53 -6.71 0.44
N ALA A 68 -1.65 -7.55 -0.58
CA ALA A 68 -0.72 -7.57 -1.72
C ALA A 68 -0.65 -6.20 -2.43
N LYS A 69 -1.81 -5.54 -2.65
CA LYS A 69 -1.86 -4.18 -3.21
C LYS A 69 -1.27 -3.13 -2.28
N ALA A 70 -1.40 -3.30 -0.96
CA ALA A 70 -0.78 -2.41 0.01
C ALA A 70 0.75 -2.57 0.02
N GLU A 71 1.24 -3.80 0.06
CA GLU A 71 2.67 -4.11 -0.02
C GLU A 71 3.31 -3.57 -1.30
N GLU A 72 2.66 -3.74 -2.45
CA GLU A 72 3.16 -3.19 -3.71
C GLU A 72 3.28 -1.66 -3.67
N ARG A 73 2.28 -0.98 -3.09
CA ARG A 73 2.32 0.49 -2.92
C ARG A 73 3.44 0.90 -1.97
N GLN A 74 3.63 0.19 -0.86
CA GLN A 74 4.72 0.45 0.09
C GLN A 74 6.09 0.26 -0.56
N ARG A 75 6.27 -0.82 -1.34
CA ARG A 75 7.52 -1.06 -2.08
C ARG A 75 7.82 0.08 -3.05
N LYS A 76 6.84 0.49 -3.86
CA LYS A 76 7.01 1.63 -4.79
C LYS A 76 7.34 2.93 -4.06
N ALA A 77 6.69 3.20 -2.93
CA ALA A 77 6.97 4.39 -2.12
C ALA A 77 8.38 4.35 -1.51
N ALA A 78 8.84 3.19 -1.04
CA ALA A 78 10.19 3.01 -0.51
C ALA A 78 11.26 3.21 -1.61
N GLU A 79 11.05 2.64 -2.80
CA GLU A 79 11.95 2.81 -3.94
C GLU A 79 12.04 4.28 -4.40
N ASP A 80 10.90 4.99 -4.45
CA ASP A 80 10.87 6.41 -4.80
C ASP A 80 11.58 7.27 -3.73
N LEU A 81 11.34 6.97 -2.45
CA LEU A 81 12.02 7.65 -1.35
C LEU A 81 13.53 7.45 -1.40
N ASP A 82 14.01 6.22 -1.61
CA ASP A 82 15.45 5.94 -1.72
C ASP A 82 16.10 6.72 -2.88
N LYS A 83 15.44 6.75 -4.06
CA LYS A 83 15.90 7.55 -5.20
C LYS A 83 16.00 9.03 -4.86
N ARG A 84 14.98 9.61 -4.20
CA ARG A 84 14.97 11.01 -3.79
C ARG A 84 16.07 11.32 -2.76
N LEU A 85 16.27 10.43 -1.79
CA LEU A 85 17.32 10.57 -0.78
C LEU A 85 18.71 10.48 -1.39
N LYS A 86 18.93 9.54 -2.33
CA LYS A 86 20.18 9.43 -3.07
C LYS A 86 20.46 10.70 -3.88
N ALA A 87 19.48 11.17 -4.66
CA ALA A 87 19.62 12.40 -5.45
C ALA A 87 19.92 13.63 -4.57
N ARG A 88 19.29 13.73 -3.39
CA ARG A 88 19.59 14.79 -2.41
C ARG A 88 21.03 14.69 -1.91
N ARG A 89 21.47 13.49 -1.47
CA ARG A 89 22.84 13.28 -0.99
C ARG A 89 23.88 13.60 -2.07
N ASP A 90 23.64 13.19 -3.31
CA ASP A 90 24.53 13.47 -4.43
C ASP A 90 24.62 14.98 -4.69
N LYS A 91 23.50 15.70 -4.59
CA LYS A 91 23.46 17.16 -4.72
C LYS A 91 24.19 17.86 -3.57
N GLU A 92 23.92 17.48 -2.33
CA GLU A 92 24.59 18.04 -1.14
C GLU A 92 26.10 17.77 -1.19
N HIS A 93 26.51 16.58 -1.64
CA HIS A 93 27.91 16.25 -1.82
C HIS A 93 28.57 17.11 -2.91
N ALA A 94 27.91 17.29 -4.06
CA ALA A 94 28.41 18.16 -5.13
C ALA A 94 28.54 19.62 -4.69
N GLU A 95 27.56 20.14 -3.94
CA GLU A 95 27.60 21.49 -3.37
C GLU A 95 28.73 21.63 -2.35
N TYR A 96 28.93 20.64 -1.48
CA TYR A 96 30.03 20.62 -0.52
C TYR A 96 31.40 20.61 -1.20
N VAL A 97 31.58 19.75 -2.22
CA VAL A 97 32.83 19.69 -2.99
C VAL A 97 33.12 21.01 -3.67
N LYS A 98 32.11 21.64 -4.28
CA LYS A 98 32.24 22.96 -4.91
C LYS A 98 32.61 24.03 -3.90
N TRP A 99 31.90 24.11 -2.78
CA TRP A 99 32.17 25.06 -1.71
C TRP A 99 33.59 24.91 -1.16
N LYS A 100 34.03 23.67 -0.95
CA LYS A 100 35.39 23.37 -0.48
C LYS A 100 36.45 23.82 -1.47
N ALA A 101 36.27 23.55 -2.76
CA ALA A 101 37.18 24.00 -3.81
C ALA A 101 37.25 25.54 -3.90
N GLU A 102 36.11 26.22 -3.82
CA GLU A 102 36.06 27.69 -3.79
C GLU A 102 36.74 28.28 -2.55
N PHE A 103 36.53 27.66 -1.39
CA PHE A 103 37.16 28.07 -0.14
C PHE A 103 38.68 27.92 -0.21
N GLU A 104 39.17 26.76 -0.67
CA GLU A 104 40.60 26.52 -0.86
C GLU A 104 41.22 27.48 -1.88
N ALA A 105 40.52 27.77 -2.99
CA ALA A 105 40.98 28.74 -3.99
C ALA A 105 41.09 30.16 -3.41
N LYS A 106 40.10 30.60 -2.63
CA LYS A 106 40.13 31.90 -1.93
C LYS A 106 41.29 31.99 -0.95
N GLN A 107 41.55 30.92 -0.19
CA GLN A 107 42.68 30.87 0.74
C GLN A 107 44.03 30.94 0.01
N ARG A 108 44.18 30.22 -1.10
CA ARG A 108 45.40 30.29 -1.94
C ARG A 108 45.62 31.68 -2.52
N ALA A 109 44.57 32.31 -3.07
CA ALA A 109 44.66 33.66 -3.61
C ALA A 109 45.02 34.70 -2.53
N LYS A 110 44.48 34.53 -1.31
CA LYS A 110 44.84 35.38 -0.17
C LYS A 110 46.30 35.21 0.22
N ALA A 111 46.77 33.97 0.36
CA ALA A 111 48.16 33.67 0.69
C ALA A 111 49.13 34.19 -0.37
N GLU A 112 48.79 34.09 -1.65
CA GLU A 112 49.60 34.62 -2.75
C GLU A 112 49.69 36.16 -2.70
N LYS A 113 48.57 36.85 -2.44
CA LYS A 113 48.57 38.31 -2.25
C LYS A 113 49.44 38.72 -1.06
N GLU A 114 49.27 38.09 0.10
CA GLU A 114 50.09 38.37 1.29
C GLU A 114 51.57 38.08 1.04
N ALA A 115 51.92 37.06 0.25
CA ALA A 115 53.30 36.76 -0.12
C ALA A 115 53.90 37.83 -1.06
N LYS A 116 53.13 38.32 -2.04
CA LYS A 116 53.55 39.40 -2.95
C LYS A 116 53.77 40.71 -2.19
N GLU A 117 52.81 41.11 -1.34
CA GLU A 117 52.94 42.31 -0.50
C GLU A 117 54.18 42.26 0.40
N LYS A 118 54.45 41.09 1.02
CA LYS A 118 55.66 40.89 1.83
C LYS A 118 56.96 40.95 1.01
N ALA A 119 56.94 40.50 -0.23
CA ALA A 119 58.10 40.58 -1.12
C ALA A 119 58.38 42.02 -1.56
N GLU A 120 57.33 42.77 -1.91
CA GLU A 120 57.41 44.19 -2.30
C GLU A 120 57.89 45.07 -1.13
N GLN A 121 57.39 44.85 0.10
CA GLN A 121 57.84 45.58 1.29
C GLN A 121 59.34 45.35 1.59
N LYS A 122 59.86 44.15 1.32
CA LYS A 122 61.28 43.84 1.50
C LYS A 122 62.16 44.48 0.44
N GLN A 123 61.68 44.60 -0.81
CA GLN A 123 62.42 45.24 -1.91
C GLN A 123 62.42 46.77 -1.83
N GLY A 124 61.45 47.38 -1.14
CA GLY A 124 61.38 48.83 -0.92
C GLY A 124 62.10 49.33 0.34
N SER A 125 62.76 48.46 1.10
CA SER A 125 63.51 48.80 2.33
C SER A 125 65.05 48.68 2.17
N ASP A 126 65.55 48.41 0.96
CA ASP A 126 66.97 48.49 0.56
C ASP A 126 67.22 49.78 -0.24
#